data_AF-D4BH79-F1
#
_entry.id   AF-D4BH79-F1
#
_cell.length_a   1.000
_cell.length_b   1.000
_cell.length_c   1.000
_cell.angle_alpha   90.00
_cell.angle_beta   90.00
_cell.angle_gamma   90.00
#
_symmetry.space_group_name_H-M   'P 1'
#
loop_
_entity.id
_entity.type
_entity.pdbx_description
1 polymer ?
#
loop_
_entity_poly.entity_id
_entity_poly.type
_entity_poly.pdbx_seq_one_letter_code
_entity_poly.pdbx_strand_id
1 'polypeptide(L)'
;MSDSVLAGVSLILYTGKNYAGTQQLVAHGDFGELAISSASWDYASAAMSSMQAFIFSDVSTADASASYLGHAEDLLSTSVSDLTALYPSATQFPLNFLGLNPAIATLVRLVIDPEQAAPDAVASTALVGGSATNITTLSLPGRPGALGFVSLTEGSSVVAACPYGTYNSADGTIDWSGKMGSVVLEYTGGRIVVVSTSGFPDGWDFGAPEQQADGSWTVALNGGVPAGNEIAAISASPASIVNDGSSASVITASVVNANGLPVSGVTVNWSTTAGSLSVASSVTSANGKATTSLTDSGTAGLVTVTAAISGSSKSTQMTVTDSKAGYVLASLAADKNTLLNDGTDLVKLTATVKDGNGNLISGVPVYWSTTLGTLNHVEQDSDTVGESHAKLTDTGDTGTASIIAQLDNGSHKTLNISITEFRQLYFITDAPALDYLDDDSTYTTENAVAIYGKIGDVVELTLTGSELDNPVFVDNNLNNITIVVASVPEIASVTDHQEVVTVSTTINGEPQQPGTLTFGHFPTVDGQSLAATNGAKADGICYNNVYYNTSNLQYSSATATLSGSAVFAGTNSQSLALNLPAPSYDYYFTITNTVAEEVLITVQLENYFTINCTSRFDV
;
A
#
# COMPACT_ATOMS: atom_id res chain seq x y z
N MET A 1 67.78 -40.18 -4.25
CA MET A 1 68.98 -39.31 -4.31
C MET A 1 68.50 -37.91 -4.04
N SER A 2 69.20 -37.22 -3.13
CA SER A 2 68.86 -35.94 -2.53
C SER A 2 68.84 -34.79 -3.53
N ASP A 3 67.91 -33.85 -3.28
CA ASP A 3 67.91 -32.47 -3.74
C ASP A 3 69.33 -31.88 -3.78
N SER A 4 69.77 -31.39 -4.95
CA SER A 4 70.70 -30.26 -5.12
C SER A 4 71.49 -30.28 -6.45
N VAL A 5 70.82 -30.36 -7.60
CA VAL A 5 71.33 -29.72 -8.83
C VAL A 5 70.20 -28.86 -9.42
N LEU A 6 69.59 -28.03 -8.57
CA LEU A 6 68.44 -27.22 -8.94
C LEU A 6 68.95 -25.89 -9.52
N ALA A 7 69.20 -25.92 -10.83
CA ALA A 7 69.26 -24.81 -11.77
C ALA A 7 70.28 -23.65 -11.59
N GLY A 8 70.99 -23.48 -10.47
CA GLY A 8 71.98 -22.39 -10.36
C GLY A 8 71.33 -21.00 -10.44
N VAL A 9 71.59 -20.19 -11.48
CA VAL A 9 70.90 -18.92 -11.81
C VAL A 9 70.16 -19.02 -13.16
N SER A 10 69.57 -20.18 -13.44
CA SER A 10 69.14 -20.55 -14.80
C SER A 10 67.76 -21.22 -14.82
N LEU A 11 67.23 -21.42 -16.04
CA LEU A 11 66.11 -22.30 -16.34
C LEU A 11 66.66 -23.54 -17.07
N ILE A 12 66.32 -24.73 -16.59
CA ILE A 12 66.71 -26.00 -17.22
C ILE A 12 65.47 -26.86 -17.45
N LEU A 13 65.25 -27.26 -18.72
CA LEU A 13 64.22 -28.22 -19.11
C LEU A 13 64.80 -29.64 -19.18
N TYR A 14 63.99 -30.63 -18.86
CA TYR A 14 64.38 -32.04 -18.77
C TYR A 14 63.45 -32.92 -19.58
N THR A 15 64.00 -33.85 -20.38
CA THR A 15 63.19 -34.75 -21.22
C THR A 15 62.33 -35.73 -20.42
N GLY A 16 62.65 -35.99 -19.15
CA GLY A 16 61.89 -36.84 -18.24
C GLY A 16 61.29 -36.10 -17.04
N LYS A 17 60.36 -36.75 -16.36
CA LYS A 17 59.76 -36.28 -15.10
C LYS A 17 60.78 -36.31 -13.96
N ASN A 18 60.52 -35.55 -12.90
CA ASN A 18 61.36 -35.42 -11.70
C ASN A 18 62.81 -35.05 -12.03
N TYR A 19 63.00 -34.15 -12.99
CA TYR A 19 64.32 -33.66 -13.42
C TYR A 19 65.23 -34.77 -13.96
N ALA A 20 64.64 -35.78 -14.62
CA ALA A 20 65.36 -36.90 -15.21
C ALA A 20 65.57 -36.70 -16.73
N GLY A 21 66.51 -37.44 -17.32
CA GLY A 21 66.77 -37.41 -18.76
C GLY A 21 67.78 -36.35 -19.19
N THR A 22 67.70 -35.93 -20.46
CA THR A 22 68.61 -34.93 -21.05
C THR A 22 68.20 -33.53 -20.60
N GLN A 23 69.20 -32.69 -20.30
CA GLN A 23 69.03 -31.31 -19.86
C GLN A 23 69.15 -30.35 -21.04
N GLN A 24 68.27 -29.36 -21.09
CA GLN A 24 68.37 -28.19 -21.96
C GLN A 24 68.44 -26.93 -21.10
N LEU A 25 69.57 -26.23 -21.16
CA LEU A 25 69.70 -24.90 -20.55
C LEU A 25 68.97 -23.88 -21.42
N VAL A 26 68.14 -23.04 -20.81
CA VAL A 26 67.34 -22.03 -21.50
C VAL A 26 67.77 -20.64 -20.99
N ALA A 27 68.25 -19.79 -21.90
CA ALA A 27 68.60 -18.41 -21.62
C ALA A 27 67.40 -17.46 -21.82
N HIS A 28 67.59 -16.19 -21.46
CA HIS A 28 66.55 -15.19 -21.68
C HIS A 28 66.31 -14.99 -23.18
N GLY A 29 65.05 -15.09 -23.60
CA GLY A 29 64.67 -14.97 -25.00
C GLY A 29 64.77 -16.28 -25.78
N ASP A 30 65.37 -17.33 -25.24
CA ASP A 30 65.34 -18.65 -25.87
C ASP A 30 63.90 -19.18 -25.83
N PHE A 31 63.41 -19.66 -26.97
CA PHE A 31 62.09 -20.24 -27.11
C PHE A 31 62.16 -21.54 -27.89
N GLY A 32 61.17 -22.41 -27.70
CA GLY A 32 61.09 -23.66 -28.43
C GLY A 32 59.82 -24.44 -28.11
N GLU A 33 59.67 -25.59 -28.77
CA GLU A 33 58.58 -26.52 -28.53
C GLU A 33 58.80 -27.26 -27.21
N LEU A 34 57.74 -27.33 -26.41
CA LEU A 34 57.70 -28.09 -25.17
C LEU A 34 57.05 -29.47 -25.40
N ALA A 35 55.98 -29.49 -26.21
CA ALA A 35 55.23 -30.69 -26.55
C ALA A 35 54.38 -30.49 -27.81
N ILE A 36 54.33 -31.51 -28.67
CA ILE A 36 53.53 -31.53 -29.91
C ILE A 36 52.09 -32.00 -29.65
N SER A 37 51.90 -32.83 -28.63
CA SER A 37 50.59 -33.36 -28.23
C SER A 37 50.63 -33.84 -26.78
N SER A 38 49.47 -34.18 -26.22
CA SER A 38 49.37 -34.72 -24.85
C SER A 38 50.19 -35.99 -24.62
N ALA A 39 50.48 -36.74 -25.69
CA ALA A 39 51.27 -37.96 -25.66
C ALA A 39 52.73 -37.78 -26.12
N SER A 40 53.12 -36.60 -26.62
CA SER A 40 54.44 -36.35 -27.22
C SER A 40 55.06 -35.08 -26.62
N TRP A 41 55.87 -35.28 -25.59
CA TRP A 41 56.57 -34.23 -24.86
C TRP A 41 58.07 -34.27 -25.16
N ASP A 42 58.64 -33.12 -25.51
CA ASP A 42 60.08 -32.97 -25.61
C ASP A 42 60.70 -32.76 -24.23
N TYR A 43 59.99 -32.05 -23.34
CA TYR A 43 60.43 -31.81 -21.96
C TYR A 43 59.30 -32.00 -20.95
N ALA A 44 59.50 -32.89 -19.98
CA ALA A 44 58.48 -33.29 -19.00
C ALA A 44 58.69 -32.69 -17.59
N SER A 45 59.80 -31.98 -17.33
CA SER A 45 59.99 -31.23 -16.09
C SER A 45 60.92 -30.02 -16.27
N ALA A 46 60.83 -29.04 -15.37
CA ALA A 46 61.57 -27.77 -15.43
C ALA A 46 62.15 -27.40 -14.06
N ALA A 47 63.45 -27.14 -13.97
CA ALA A 47 64.11 -26.60 -12.78
C ALA A 47 64.44 -25.12 -12.96
N MET A 48 64.13 -24.30 -11.95
CA MET A 48 64.22 -22.84 -11.96
C MET A 48 64.73 -22.29 -10.63
N SER A 49 65.51 -21.20 -10.71
CA SER A 49 66.04 -20.48 -9.55
C SER A 49 65.95 -18.96 -9.67
N SER A 50 66.47 -18.38 -10.75
CA SER A 50 66.43 -16.93 -11.02
C SER A 50 65.93 -16.60 -12.44
N MET A 51 65.44 -17.60 -13.15
CA MET A 51 64.74 -17.47 -14.42
C MET A 51 63.36 -18.08 -14.29
N GLN A 52 62.45 -17.61 -15.14
CA GLN A 52 61.07 -18.07 -15.25
C GLN A 52 60.88 -18.72 -16.62
N ALA A 53 59.92 -19.62 -16.72
CA ALA A 53 59.46 -20.19 -17.99
C ALA A 53 58.06 -19.69 -18.28
N PHE A 54 57.88 -18.97 -19.38
CA PHE A 54 56.55 -18.67 -19.89
C PHE A 54 56.13 -19.78 -20.83
N ILE A 55 55.11 -20.54 -20.42
CA ILE A 55 54.53 -21.64 -21.19
C ILE A 55 53.33 -21.09 -21.90
N PHE A 56 53.32 -21.21 -23.22
CA PHE A 56 52.26 -20.69 -24.05
C PHE A 56 52.01 -21.65 -25.17
N SER A 57 50.78 -21.71 -25.60
CA SER A 57 50.44 -22.57 -26.71
C SER A 57 50.63 -21.87 -28.04
N ASP A 58 50.77 -22.64 -29.11
CA ASP A 58 50.90 -22.05 -30.43
C ASP A 58 49.63 -21.29 -30.86
N VAL A 59 49.83 -20.12 -31.47
CA VAL A 59 48.76 -19.20 -31.88
C VAL A 59 48.91 -18.91 -33.37
N SER A 60 47.90 -19.28 -34.15
CA SER A 60 47.83 -19.00 -35.58
C SER A 60 46.68 -18.06 -35.89
N THR A 61 47.00 -16.83 -36.26
CA THR A 61 46.00 -15.86 -36.73
C THR A 61 45.69 -16.01 -38.22
N ALA A 62 46.41 -16.89 -38.92
CA ALA A 62 46.21 -17.18 -40.34
C ALA A 62 45.32 -18.41 -40.58
N ASP A 63 45.18 -19.30 -39.60
CA ASP A 63 44.35 -20.49 -39.67
C ASP A 63 43.05 -20.29 -38.88
N ALA A 64 41.96 -20.01 -39.60
CA ALA A 64 40.64 -19.84 -38.99
C ALA A 64 40.04 -21.15 -38.42
N SER A 65 40.63 -22.31 -38.72
CA SER A 65 40.19 -23.61 -38.19
C SER A 65 40.87 -24.00 -36.87
N ALA A 66 41.87 -23.22 -36.42
CA ALA A 66 42.53 -23.43 -35.15
C ALA A 66 41.54 -23.28 -33.97
N SER A 67 41.60 -24.21 -33.03
CA SER A 67 40.76 -24.22 -31.82
C SER A 67 41.57 -23.87 -30.58
N TYR A 68 41.02 -22.98 -29.75
CA TYR A 68 41.62 -22.44 -28.54
C TYR A 68 40.87 -22.83 -27.26
N LEU A 69 40.01 -23.87 -27.29
CA LEU A 69 39.23 -24.31 -26.12
C LEU A 69 40.11 -24.65 -24.90
N GLY A 70 41.27 -25.27 -25.16
CA GLY A 70 42.25 -25.65 -24.14
C GLY A 70 43.39 -24.65 -23.95
N HIS A 71 43.27 -23.41 -24.45
CA HIS A 71 44.36 -22.43 -24.47
C HIS A 71 45.02 -22.14 -23.13
N ALA A 72 46.36 -22.15 -23.10
CA ALA A 72 47.20 -22.05 -21.91
C ALA A 72 48.31 -21.00 -22.10
N GLU A 73 48.45 -20.11 -21.12
CA GLU A 73 49.42 -19.01 -21.05
C GLU A 73 49.86 -18.83 -19.59
N ASP A 74 50.89 -19.54 -19.16
CA ASP A 74 51.30 -19.63 -17.75
C ASP A 74 52.75 -19.13 -17.54
N LEU A 75 52.99 -18.47 -16.41
CA LEU A 75 54.31 -18.02 -16.02
C LEU A 75 54.80 -18.86 -14.84
N LEU A 76 55.63 -19.86 -15.15
CA LEU A 76 56.24 -20.69 -14.13
C LEU A 76 57.43 -19.98 -13.50
N SER A 77 57.37 -19.77 -12.20
CA SER A 77 58.41 -19.10 -11.40
C SER A 77 59.11 -20.02 -10.40
N THR A 78 58.67 -21.28 -10.32
CA THR A 78 59.24 -22.29 -9.41
C THR A 78 59.38 -23.62 -10.13
N SER A 79 60.34 -24.44 -9.68
CA SER A 79 60.64 -25.72 -10.31
C SER A 79 59.42 -26.66 -10.33
N VAL A 80 59.13 -27.26 -11.49
CA VAL A 80 58.00 -28.18 -11.72
C VAL A 80 58.55 -29.56 -12.05
N SER A 81 58.21 -30.56 -11.24
CA SER A 81 58.69 -31.94 -11.41
C SER A 81 57.91 -32.75 -12.45
N ASP A 82 56.72 -32.33 -12.84
CA ASP A 82 55.91 -33.01 -13.85
C ASP A 82 55.03 -32.01 -14.62
N LEU A 83 55.54 -31.51 -15.75
CA LEU A 83 54.80 -30.61 -16.64
C LEU A 83 53.60 -31.30 -17.30
N THR A 84 53.68 -32.62 -17.51
CA THR A 84 52.59 -33.39 -18.13
C THR A 84 51.35 -33.47 -17.24
N ALA A 85 51.53 -33.34 -15.93
CA ALA A 85 50.43 -33.27 -14.98
C ALA A 85 49.78 -31.87 -14.94
N LEU A 86 50.56 -30.82 -15.24
CA LEU A 86 50.07 -29.44 -15.22
C LEU A 86 49.24 -29.10 -16.48
N TYR A 87 49.57 -29.70 -17.63
CA TYR A 87 48.86 -29.48 -18.90
C TYR A 87 48.31 -30.78 -19.51
N PRO A 88 47.22 -31.35 -18.94
CA PRO A 88 46.69 -32.66 -19.36
C PRO A 88 45.78 -32.63 -20.60
N SER A 89 45.42 -31.45 -21.12
CA SER A 89 44.35 -31.29 -22.12
C SER A 89 44.72 -31.78 -23.52
N ALA A 90 43.95 -32.70 -24.11
CA ALA A 90 44.19 -33.16 -25.49
C ALA A 90 43.75 -32.16 -26.58
N THR A 91 42.99 -31.12 -26.23
CA THR A 91 42.41 -30.19 -27.19
C THR A 91 43.31 -29.01 -27.50
N GLN A 92 44.50 -28.92 -26.89
CA GLN A 92 45.36 -27.80 -27.19
C GLN A 92 46.86 -28.08 -27.05
N PHE A 93 47.46 -28.24 -28.21
CA PHE A 93 48.88 -28.41 -28.50
C PHE A 93 49.11 -27.88 -29.93
N PRO A 94 50.35 -27.53 -30.33
CA PRO A 94 51.58 -27.63 -29.55
C PRO A 94 51.67 -26.62 -28.40
N LEU A 95 52.43 -26.99 -27.36
CA LEU A 95 52.85 -26.11 -26.28
C LEU A 95 54.30 -25.71 -26.50
N ASN A 96 54.60 -24.44 -26.30
CA ASN A 96 55.91 -23.83 -26.41
C ASN A 96 56.37 -23.31 -25.05
N PHE A 97 57.66 -23.01 -24.96
CA PHE A 97 58.25 -22.32 -23.82
C PHE A 97 59.04 -21.09 -24.28
N LEU A 98 59.14 -20.10 -23.38
CA LEU A 98 60.05 -18.96 -23.48
C LEU A 98 60.80 -18.80 -22.15
N GLY A 99 62.13 -18.70 -22.22
CA GLY A 99 62.96 -18.34 -21.09
C GLY A 99 62.90 -16.85 -20.77
N LEU A 100 62.57 -16.50 -19.53
CA LEU A 100 62.49 -15.12 -19.06
C LEU A 100 63.41 -14.88 -17.87
N ASN A 101 64.19 -13.81 -17.92
CA ASN A 101 64.94 -13.33 -16.77
C ASN A 101 64.19 -12.12 -16.20
N PRO A 102 63.56 -12.24 -15.01
CA PRO A 102 62.81 -11.15 -14.40
C PRO A 102 63.68 -9.94 -14.01
N ALA A 103 65.02 -10.06 -14.04
CA ALA A 103 65.92 -8.92 -13.89
C ALA A 103 66.13 -8.12 -15.19
N ILE A 104 65.76 -8.67 -16.35
CA ILE A 104 65.93 -8.04 -17.68
C ILE A 104 64.60 -7.51 -18.20
N ALA A 105 63.53 -8.30 -18.11
CA ALA A 105 62.22 -7.95 -18.64
C ALA A 105 61.08 -8.42 -17.73
N THR A 106 59.95 -7.73 -17.80
CA THR A 106 58.71 -8.11 -17.13
C THR A 106 57.61 -8.47 -18.12
N LEU A 107 56.75 -9.40 -17.73
CA LEU A 107 55.56 -9.80 -18.46
C LEU A 107 54.44 -8.76 -18.23
N VAL A 108 53.79 -8.34 -19.30
CA VAL A 108 52.56 -7.53 -19.28
C VAL A 108 51.43 -8.39 -19.85
N ARG A 109 50.42 -8.70 -19.05
CA ARG A 109 49.24 -9.47 -19.46
C ARG A 109 48.10 -8.55 -19.90
N LEU A 110 47.35 -8.97 -20.91
CA LEU A 110 46.07 -8.33 -21.25
C LEU A 110 44.94 -9.09 -20.57
N VAL A 111 44.15 -8.39 -19.76
CA VAL A 111 42.97 -8.95 -19.08
C VAL A 111 41.74 -8.50 -19.84
N ILE A 112 41.07 -9.44 -20.51
CA ILE A 112 39.80 -9.22 -21.18
C ILE A 112 38.69 -9.64 -20.23
N ASP A 113 37.69 -8.77 -20.01
CA ASP A 113 36.52 -9.07 -19.18
C ASP A 113 35.84 -10.37 -19.67
N PRO A 114 35.54 -11.36 -18.80
CA PRO A 114 34.76 -12.55 -19.17
C PRO A 114 33.44 -12.24 -19.89
N GLU A 115 32.85 -11.07 -19.63
CA GLU A 115 31.58 -10.61 -20.22
C GLU A 115 31.79 -9.67 -21.42
N GLN A 116 33.03 -9.43 -21.86
CA GLN A 116 33.30 -8.63 -23.05
C GLN A 116 32.61 -9.25 -24.27
N ALA A 117 31.85 -8.42 -24.99
CA ALA A 117 31.23 -8.85 -26.22
C ALA A 117 32.22 -8.78 -27.40
N ALA A 118 31.93 -9.56 -28.43
CA ALA A 118 32.76 -9.63 -29.62
C ALA A 118 32.95 -8.25 -30.32
N PRO A 119 34.14 -7.92 -30.83
CA PRO A 119 35.36 -8.71 -30.73
C PRO A 119 35.90 -8.76 -29.29
N ASP A 120 36.36 -9.94 -28.91
CA ASP A 120 36.62 -10.36 -27.53
C ASP A 120 37.86 -11.26 -27.41
N ALA A 121 38.56 -11.50 -28.53
CA ALA A 121 39.87 -12.14 -28.56
C ALA A 121 40.94 -11.20 -29.12
N VAL A 122 42.13 -11.24 -28.52
CA VAL A 122 43.31 -10.48 -28.96
C VAL A 122 44.52 -11.39 -28.99
N ALA A 123 45.08 -11.62 -30.18
CA ALA A 123 46.43 -12.16 -30.29
C ALA A 123 47.43 -11.01 -30.14
N SER A 124 48.59 -11.24 -29.54
CA SER A 124 49.61 -10.21 -29.34
C SER A 124 50.97 -10.73 -29.76
N THR A 125 51.52 -10.14 -30.82
CA THR A 125 52.88 -10.42 -31.29
C THR A 125 53.80 -9.29 -30.88
N ALA A 126 54.76 -9.58 -30.00
CA ALA A 126 55.69 -8.59 -29.46
C ALA A 126 57.10 -9.15 -29.33
N LEU A 127 58.08 -8.25 -29.43
CA LEU A 127 59.49 -8.56 -29.15
C LEU A 127 59.66 -8.81 -27.65
N VAL A 128 60.40 -9.85 -27.29
CA VAL A 128 60.80 -10.08 -25.91
C VAL A 128 61.84 -9.04 -25.52
N GLY A 129 61.50 -8.12 -24.61
CA GLY A 129 62.38 -7.02 -24.22
C GLY A 129 63.77 -7.50 -23.80
N GLY A 130 64.82 -6.93 -24.41
CA GLY A 130 66.21 -7.37 -24.18
C GLY A 130 66.66 -8.57 -25.02
N SER A 131 65.81 -9.05 -25.93
CA SER A 131 66.09 -10.15 -26.88
C SER A 131 65.74 -9.76 -28.33
N ALA A 132 66.05 -10.64 -29.29
CA ALA A 132 65.64 -10.58 -30.69
C ALA A 132 64.41 -11.46 -31.02
N THR A 133 63.88 -12.16 -30.02
CA THR A 133 62.78 -13.13 -30.16
C THR A 133 61.42 -12.43 -30.20
N ASN A 134 60.57 -12.77 -31.16
CA ASN A 134 59.15 -12.39 -31.15
C ASN A 134 58.30 -13.59 -30.74
N ILE A 135 57.30 -13.35 -29.89
CA ILE A 135 56.34 -14.35 -29.47
C ILE A 135 54.94 -13.84 -29.77
N THR A 136 54.09 -14.73 -30.25
CA THR A 136 52.65 -14.51 -30.39
C THR A 136 51.93 -15.24 -29.29
N THR A 137 51.12 -14.53 -28.52
CA THR A 137 50.26 -15.10 -27.47
C THR A 137 48.80 -14.76 -27.75
N LEU A 138 47.89 -15.33 -26.97
CA LEU A 138 46.46 -15.07 -27.11
C LEU A 138 45.79 -14.75 -25.77
N SER A 139 45.06 -13.65 -25.76
CA SER A 139 44.17 -13.26 -24.67
C SER A 139 42.72 -13.50 -25.07
N LEU A 140 41.96 -14.17 -24.20
CA LEU A 140 40.55 -14.50 -24.38
C LEU A 140 39.74 -13.98 -23.18
N PRO A 141 38.39 -13.91 -23.28
CA PRO A 141 37.54 -13.46 -22.17
C PRO A 141 37.78 -14.30 -20.92
N GLY A 142 38.17 -13.64 -19.83
CA GLY A 142 38.51 -14.30 -18.55
C GLY A 142 39.78 -15.16 -18.56
N ARG A 143 40.56 -15.15 -19.64
CA ARG A 143 41.81 -15.91 -19.79
C ARG A 143 42.93 -14.99 -20.30
N PRO A 144 43.69 -14.36 -19.39
CA PRO A 144 44.71 -13.39 -19.75
C PRO A 144 45.92 -14.01 -20.46
N GLY A 145 46.27 -13.49 -21.64
CA GLY A 145 47.52 -13.80 -22.35
C GLY A 145 48.55 -12.69 -22.20
N ALA A 146 49.73 -12.84 -22.80
CA ALA A 146 50.78 -11.81 -22.73
C ALA A 146 50.57 -10.72 -23.79
N LEU A 147 50.25 -9.49 -23.36
CA LEU A 147 50.28 -8.33 -24.26
C LEU A 147 51.69 -8.03 -24.78
N GLY A 148 52.70 -8.30 -23.96
CA GLY A 148 54.10 -8.19 -24.34
C GLY A 148 55.07 -8.40 -23.17
N PHE A 149 56.37 -8.31 -23.47
CA PHE A 149 57.45 -8.42 -22.49
C PHE A 149 58.34 -7.18 -22.59
N VAL A 150 58.37 -6.36 -21.55
CA VAL A 150 59.02 -5.05 -21.59
C VAL A 150 60.36 -5.10 -20.86
N SER A 151 61.42 -4.61 -21.49
CA SER A 151 62.75 -4.46 -20.88
C SER A 151 62.69 -3.49 -19.70
N LEU A 152 63.34 -3.82 -18.60
CA LEU A 152 63.44 -3.00 -17.38
C LEU A 152 64.53 -1.91 -17.48
N THR A 153 65.06 -1.65 -18.68
CA THR A 153 65.94 -0.50 -18.93
C THR A 153 65.08 0.74 -19.20
N GLU A 154 65.25 1.80 -18.42
CA GLU A 154 64.49 3.06 -18.53
C GLU A 154 64.43 3.58 -19.98
N GLY A 155 63.22 3.89 -20.45
CA GLY A 155 62.94 4.35 -21.82
C GLY A 155 62.85 3.23 -22.86
N SER A 156 62.98 1.96 -22.46
CA SER A 156 62.72 0.84 -23.37
C SER A 156 61.23 0.74 -23.69
N SER A 157 60.92 0.53 -24.97
CA SER A 157 59.55 0.30 -25.43
C SER A 157 59.45 -0.96 -26.27
N VAL A 158 58.27 -1.57 -26.27
CA VAL A 158 57.88 -2.67 -27.15
C VAL A 158 56.57 -2.31 -27.83
N VAL A 159 56.48 -2.67 -29.11
CA VAL A 159 55.25 -2.53 -29.90
C VAL A 159 54.64 -3.92 -30.04
N ALA A 160 53.42 -4.07 -29.54
CA ALA A 160 52.63 -5.29 -29.70
C ALA A 160 51.68 -5.13 -30.90
N ALA A 161 51.92 -5.92 -31.95
CA ALA A 161 50.98 -6.03 -33.06
C ALA A 161 49.83 -6.95 -32.62
N CYS A 162 48.60 -6.43 -32.65
CA CYS A 162 47.45 -7.06 -32.00
C CYS A 162 46.33 -7.39 -33.00
N PRO A 163 46.39 -8.51 -33.73
CA PRO A 163 45.21 -9.05 -34.38
C PRO A 163 44.09 -9.29 -33.38
N TYR A 164 42.86 -8.97 -33.73
CA TYR A 164 41.71 -9.16 -32.86
C TYR A 164 40.51 -9.74 -33.60
N GLY A 165 39.65 -10.46 -32.89
CA GLY A 165 38.58 -11.25 -33.49
C GLY A 165 37.47 -11.61 -32.53
N THR A 166 36.50 -12.36 -33.06
CA THR A 166 35.37 -12.91 -32.32
C THR A 166 35.66 -14.33 -31.91
N TYR A 167 35.69 -14.60 -30.60
CA TYR A 167 35.88 -15.93 -30.05
C TYR A 167 34.57 -16.71 -29.95
N ASN A 168 34.56 -17.91 -30.49
CA ASN A 168 33.46 -18.84 -30.29
C ASN A 168 33.79 -19.79 -29.14
N SER A 169 33.17 -19.58 -27.98
CA SER A 169 33.39 -20.40 -26.79
C SER A 169 32.90 -21.85 -26.92
N ALA A 170 32.07 -22.18 -27.93
CA ALA A 170 31.56 -23.53 -28.13
C ALA A 170 32.56 -24.46 -28.84
N ASP A 171 33.32 -23.95 -29.80
CA ASP A 171 34.28 -24.72 -30.60
C ASP A 171 35.73 -24.21 -30.49
N GLY A 172 35.94 -23.08 -29.82
CA GLY A 172 37.23 -22.44 -29.58
C GLY A 172 37.82 -21.71 -30.78
N THR A 173 37.09 -21.58 -31.88
CA THR A 173 37.58 -20.88 -33.08
C THR A 173 37.56 -19.36 -32.88
N ILE A 174 38.39 -18.64 -33.62
CA ILE A 174 38.40 -17.17 -33.63
C ILE A 174 38.27 -16.67 -35.07
N ASP A 175 37.28 -15.81 -35.33
CA ASP A 175 37.20 -15.04 -36.57
C ASP A 175 38.02 -13.75 -36.46
N TRP A 176 39.21 -13.77 -37.05
CA TRP A 176 40.15 -12.64 -37.06
C TRP A 176 39.75 -11.52 -38.02
N SER A 177 38.91 -11.77 -39.03
CA SER A 177 38.42 -10.80 -40.03
C SER A 177 39.46 -9.81 -40.65
N GLY A 178 40.76 -10.11 -40.56
CA GLY A 178 41.86 -9.28 -41.06
C GLY A 178 42.10 -7.98 -40.28
N LYS A 179 41.56 -7.85 -39.06
CA LYS A 179 41.67 -6.62 -38.26
C LYS A 179 42.93 -6.64 -37.41
N MET A 180 43.59 -5.49 -37.28
CA MET A 180 44.86 -5.37 -36.57
C MET A 180 44.95 -4.04 -35.85
N GLY A 181 45.19 -4.11 -34.54
CA GLY A 181 45.56 -2.97 -33.71
C GLY A 181 47.04 -3.00 -33.34
N SER A 182 47.46 -1.98 -32.60
CA SER A 182 48.82 -1.83 -32.09
C SER A 182 48.80 -1.17 -30.73
N VAL A 183 49.53 -1.74 -29.76
CA VAL A 183 49.77 -1.17 -28.43
C VAL A 183 51.26 -0.92 -28.27
N VAL A 184 51.63 0.27 -27.79
CA VAL A 184 53.02 0.58 -27.40
C VAL A 184 53.11 0.59 -25.88
N LEU A 185 53.96 -0.29 -25.34
CA LEU A 185 54.27 -0.36 -23.92
C LEU A 185 55.67 0.21 -23.68
N GLU A 186 55.84 1.04 -22.67
CA GLU A 186 57.14 1.61 -22.29
C GLU A 186 57.41 1.42 -20.81
N TYR A 187 58.67 1.15 -20.47
CA TYR A 187 59.16 1.18 -19.10
C TYR A 187 59.74 2.55 -18.79
N THR A 188 59.00 3.35 -18.01
CA THR A 188 59.44 4.69 -17.61
C THR A 188 59.07 5.02 -16.17
N GLY A 189 59.99 5.66 -15.45
CA GLY A 189 59.81 6.05 -14.06
C GLY A 189 59.61 4.85 -13.12
N GLY A 190 60.20 3.70 -13.47
CA GLY A 190 60.08 2.46 -12.69
C GLY A 190 58.74 1.72 -12.84
N ARG A 191 57.93 2.05 -13.84
CA ARG A 191 56.61 1.43 -14.11
C ARG A 191 56.39 1.19 -15.59
N ILE A 192 55.43 0.32 -15.90
CA ILE A 192 54.93 0.14 -17.26
C ILE A 192 53.85 1.17 -17.55
N VAL A 193 53.89 1.77 -18.74
CA VAL A 193 52.84 2.66 -19.26
C VAL A 193 52.40 2.20 -20.65
N VAL A 194 51.11 2.33 -20.93
CA VAL A 194 50.58 2.25 -22.30
C VAL A 194 50.76 3.64 -22.92
N VAL A 195 51.66 3.76 -23.90
CA VAL A 195 52.02 5.04 -24.54
C VAL A 195 51.03 5.41 -25.64
N SER A 196 50.63 4.42 -26.43
CA SER A 196 49.64 4.61 -27.49
C SER A 196 48.92 3.32 -27.82
N THR A 197 47.68 3.47 -28.26
CA THR A 197 46.86 2.41 -28.83
C THR A 197 46.31 2.91 -30.17
N SER A 198 46.22 2.03 -31.17
CA SER A 198 45.73 2.40 -32.50
C SER A 198 45.17 1.18 -33.24
N GLY A 199 44.24 1.40 -34.16
CA GLY A 199 43.69 0.34 -35.02
C GLY A 199 42.67 -0.60 -34.34
N PHE A 200 42.26 -0.31 -33.10
CA PHE A 200 41.23 -1.06 -32.37
C PHE A 200 39.82 -0.50 -32.64
N PRO A 201 38.75 -1.28 -32.36
CA PRO A 201 37.37 -0.81 -32.44
C PRO A 201 37.11 0.41 -31.54
N ASP A 202 36.14 1.24 -31.95
CA ASP A 202 35.67 2.35 -31.13
C ASP A 202 35.15 1.83 -29.78
N GLY A 203 35.57 2.48 -28.69
CA GLY A 203 35.18 2.12 -27.33
C GLY A 203 36.08 1.09 -26.64
N TRP A 204 37.03 0.46 -27.34
CA TRP A 204 38.11 -0.27 -26.67
C TRP A 204 39.05 0.72 -25.97
N ASP A 205 39.25 0.51 -24.69
CA ASP A 205 40.09 1.30 -23.81
C ASP A 205 41.07 0.38 -23.07
N PHE A 206 42.36 0.62 -23.25
CA PHE A 206 43.40 -0.13 -22.55
C PHE A 206 43.71 0.63 -21.26
N GLY A 207 43.30 0.04 -20.14
CA GLY A 207 43.46 0.62 -18.82
C GLY A 207 44.93 0.86 -18.43
N ALA A 208 45.13 1.62 -17.36
CA ALA A 208 46.47 1.82 -16.82
C ALA A 208 47.10 0.46 -16.41
N PRO A 209 48.37 0.20 -16.75
CA PRO A 209 49.06 -0.99 -16.27
C PRO A 209 49.11 -1.04 -14.74
N GLU A 210 48.77 -2.20 -14.17
CA GLU A 210 48.80 -2.46 -12.73
C GLU A 210 49.78 -3.59 -12.41
N GLN A 211 50.69 -3.35 -11.46
CA GLN A 211 51.69 -4.32 -11.06
C GLN A 211 51.09 -5.39 -10.16
N GLN A 212 51.38 -6.65 -10.45
CA GLN A 212 50.97 -7.82 -9.71
C GLN A 212 52.01 -8.22 -8.66
N ALA A 213 51.60 -9.03 -7.69
CA ALA A 213 52.47 -9.47 -6.60
C ALA A 213 53.67 -10.33 -7.07
N ASP A 214 53.55 -10.99 -8.22
CA ASP A 214 54.62 -11.77 -8.84
C ASP A 214 55.60 -10.93 -9.68
N GLY A 215 55.40 -9.62 -9.75
CA GLY A 215 56.23 -8.68 -10.51
C GLY A 215 55.80 -8.50 -11.98
N SER A 216 54.83 -9.29 -12.46
CA SER A 216 54.18 -9.04 -13.75
C SER A 216 53.26 -7.83 -13.69
N TRP A 217 52.77 -7.39 -14.83
CA TRP A 217 51.81 -6.29 -14.96
C TRP A 217 50.56 -6.79 -15.67
N THR A 218 49.42 -6.18 -15.38
CA THR A 218 48.16 -6.42 -16.09
C THR A 218 47.67 -5.11 -16.70
N VAL A 219 47.14 -5.20 -17.91
CA VAL A 219 46.39 -4.13 -18.57
C VAL A 219 44.99 -4.66 -18.79
N ALA A 220 43.98 -4.01 -18.21
CA ALA A 220 42.59 -4.34 -18.50
C ALA A 220 42.23 -3.82 -19.91
N LEU A 221 41.65 -4.67 -20.75
CA LEU A 221 40.91 -4.22 -21.91
C LEU A 221 39.48 -3.93 -21.44
N ASN A 222 39.17 -2.65 -21.31
CA ASN A 222 37.84 -2.19 -20.99
C ASN A 222 37.13 -1.81 -22.29
N GLY A 223 35.83 -2.05 -22.35
CA GLY A 223 35.06 -1.79 -23.56
C GLY A 223 35.23 -2.87 -24.63
N GLY A 224 34.30 -2.89 -25.57
CA GLY A 224 33.94 -4.09 -26.33
C GLY A 224 32.46 -4.45 -26.23
N VAL A 225 31.63 -3.62 -25.57
CA VAL A 225 30.22 -3.56 -25.97
C VAL A 225 30.26 -3.25 -27.48
N PRO A 226 29.49 -3.92 -28.38
CA PRO A 226 29.05 -3.19 -29.59
C PRO A 226 28.55 -1.85 -29.07
N ALA A 227 28.59 -0.73 -29.80
CA ALA A 227 27.76 0.37 -29.30
C ALA A 227 26.38 -0.22 -28.98
N GLY A 228 26.04 -0.15 -27.68
CA GLY A 228 25.16 -1.16 -27.09
C GLY A 228 23.88 -1.17 -27.88
N ASN A 229 23.09 -2.22 -27.72
CA ASN A 229 21.67 -1.95 -27.91
C ASN A 229 21.37 -0.76 -26.99
N GLU A 230 21.06 0.38 -27.59
CA GLU A 230 20.75 1.59 -26.87
C GLU A 230 19.26 1.79 -26.99
N ILE A 231 18.67 2.30 -25.92
CA ILE A 231 17.31 2.78 -26.00
C ILE A 231 17.39 4.13 -26.72
N ALA A 232 17.26 4.13 -28.05
CA ALA A 232 17.28 5.33 -28.88
C ALA A 232 16.21 6.33 -28.44
N ALA A 233 15.01 5.84 -28.13
CA ALA A 233 13.88 6.66 -27.70
C ALA A 233 12.92 5.88 -26.81
N ILE A 234 12.25 6.59 -25.92
CA ILE A 234 11.11 6.10 -25.14
C ILE A 234 9.99 7.14 -25.24
N SER A 235 8.77 6.68 -25.48
CA SER A 235 7.60 7.55 -25.63
C SER A 235 6.39 6.98 -24.90
N ALA A 236 5.61 7.87 -24.29
CA ALA A 236 4.29 7.57 -23.75
C ALA A 236 3.21 8.08 -24.70
N SER A 237 2.20 7.25 -25.00
CA SER A 237 1.07 7.64 -25.84
C SER A 237 -0.25 7.10 -25.26
N PRO A 238 -1.17 7.98 -24.79
CA PRO A 238 -1.01 9.44 -24.70
C PRO A 238 0.02 9.87 -23.64
N ALA A 239 0.62 11.06 -23.80
CA ALA A 239 1.59 11.62 -22.84
C ALA A 239 0.93 12.18 -21.55
N SER A 240 -0.41 12.16 -21.50
CA SER A 240 -1.21 12.52 -20.33
C SER A 240 -2.38 11.54 -20.21
N ILE A 241 -2.64 11.07 -19.00
CA ILE A 241 -3.81 10.24 -18.65
C ILE A 241 -4.53 10.83 -17.45
N VAL A 242 -5.81 10.50 -17.28
CA VAL A 242 -6.62 10.93 -16.14
C VAL A 242 -6.46 9.94 -14.98
N ASN A 243 -6.42 10.43 -13.75
CA ASN A 243 -6.37 9.63 -12.52
C ASN A 243 -7.75 9.00 -12.20
N ASP A 244 -8.25 8.12 -13.08
CA ASP A 244 -9.59 7.52 -13.01
C ASP A 244 -9.58 6.00 -12.73
N GLY A 245 -8.40 5.41 -12.51
CA GLY A 245 -8.19 3.99 -12.27
C GLY A 245 -8.33 3.10 -13.52
N SER A 246 -8.60 3.67 -14.69
CA SER A 246 -8.91 2.94 -15.93
C SER A 246 -8.13 3.44 -17.16
N SER A 247 -7.79 4.73 -17.19
CA SER A 247 -7.02 5.37 -18.24
C SER A 247 -5.60 4.80 -18.28
N ALA A 248 -5.13 4.49 -19.48
CA ALA A 248 -3.82 3.88 -19.68
C ALA A 248 -3.00 4.58 -20.75
N SER A 249 -1.68 4.64 -20.54
CA SER A 249 -0.72 5.08 -21.54
C SER A 249 0.14 3.92 -22.02
N VAL A 250 0.28 3.78 -23.33
CA VAL A 250 1.19 2.80 -23.92
C VAL A 250 2.58 3.41 -23.96
N ILE A 251 3.49 2.79 -23.24
CA ILE A 251 4.91 3.14 -23.22
C ILE A 251 5.63 2.28 -24.25
N THR A 252 6.37 2.93 -25.14
CA THR A 252 7.13 2.26 -26.22
C THR A 252 8.60 2.65 -26.12
N ALA A 253 9.48 1.65 -26.00
CA ALA A 253 10.92 1.81 -26.10
C ALA A 253 11.39 1.37 -27.48
N SER A 254 12.29 2.16 -28.07
CA SER A 254 12.96 1.88 -29.34
C SER A 254 14.40 1.50 -29.05
N VAL A 255 14.76 0.27 -29.37
CA VAL A 255 16.10 -0.27 -29.21
C VAL A 255 16.77 -0.36 -30.56
N VAL A 256 17.94 0.27 -30.68
CA VAL A 256 18.78 0.22 -31.87
C VAL A 256 20.17 -0.26 -31.49
N ASN A 257 20.91 -0.82 -32.44
CA ASN A 257 22.33 -1.07 -32.27
C ASN A 257 23.17 0.18 -32.56
N ALA A 258 24.48 0.06 -32.39
CA ALA A 258 25.52 1.00 -32.81
C ALA A 258 25.30 1.75 -34.13
N ASN A 259 24.70 1.10 -35.12
CA ASN A 259 24.52 1.65 -36.46
C ASN A 259 23.18 2.38 -36.63
N GLY A 260 22.42 2.55 -35.54
CA GLY A 260 21.06 3.11 -35.56
C GLY A 260 20.01 2.16 -36.15
N LEU A 261 20.33 0.87 -36.34
CA LEU A 261 19.39 -0.12 -36.87
C LEU A 261 18.56 -0.76 -35.74
N PRO A 262 17.25 -0.99 -35.94
CA PRO A 262 16.39 -1.60 -34.92
C PRO A 262 16.80 -3.03 -34.60
N VAL A 263 16.66 -3.43 -33.32
CA VAL A 263 17.11 -4.76 -32.85
C VAL A 263 15.98 -5.53 -32.18
N SER A 264 15.68 -6.71 -32.72
CA SER A 264 14.68 -7.65 -32.20
C SER A 264 15.25 -8.57 -31.12
N GLY A 265 14.40 -9.07 -30.23
CA GLY A 265 14.78 -10.09 -29.23
C GLY A 265 15.45 -9.56 -27.97
N VAL A 266 15.52 -8.24 -27.78
CA VAL A 266 16.11 -7.60 -26.60
C VAL A 266 15.07 -7.51 -25.49
N THR A 267 15.39 -8.01 -24.30
CA THR A 267 14.52 -7.87 -23.11
C THR A 267 14.69 -6.48 -22.51
N VAL A 268 13.61 -5.70 -22.47
CA VAL A 268 13.50 -4.39 -21.83
C VAL A 268 12.82 -4.56 -20.48
N ASN A 269 13.47 -4.10 -19.42
CA ASN A 269 12.92 -4.04 -18.06
C ASN A 269 12.29 -2.68 -17.83
N TRP A 270 11.11 -2.66 -17.22
CA TRP A 270 10.32 -1.46 -16.98
C TRP A 270 10.22 -1.15 -15.49
N SER A 271 10.33 0.12 -15.15
CA SER A 271 10.02 0.62 -13.81
C SER A 271 9.28 1.95 -13.90
N THR A 272 8.55 2.29 -12.85
CA THR A 272 7.79 3.54 -12.76
C THR A 272 7.88 4.13 -11.37
N THR A 273 7.81 5.44 -11.25
CA THR A 273 7.77 6.15 -9.95
C THR A 273 6.40 6.08 -9.27
N ALA A 274 5.33 5.88 -10.04
CA ALA A 274 3.95 5.73 -9.56
C ALA A 274 3.10 5.02 -10.64
N GLY A 275 1.87 4.60 -10.32
CA GLY A 275 1.05 3.80 -11.23
C GLY A 275 1.44 2.32 -11.25
N SER A 276 0.72 1.54 -12.06
CA SER A 276 0.96 0.12 -12.27
C SER A 276 1.31 -0.16 -13.72
N LEU A 277 2.35 -0.98 -13.94
CA LEU A 277 2.74 -1.45 -15.27
C LEU A 277 2.11 -2.81 -15.56
N SER A 278 1.57 -2.99 -16.77
CA SER A 278 0.97 -4.25 -17.22
C SER A 278 1.95 -5.43 -17.19
N VAL A 279 3.24 -5.16 -17.43
CA VAL A 279 4.35 -6.12 -17.35
C VAL A 279 5.61 -5.41 -16.86
N ALA A 280 6.42 -6.11 -16.05
CA ALA A 280 7.71 -5.61 -15.57
C ALA A 280 8.83 -5.73 -16.61
N SER A 281 8.64 -6.54 -17.65
CA SER A 281 9.60 -6.68 -18.76
C SER A 281 8.88 -7.06 -20.07
N SER A 282 9.40 -6.64 -21.22
CA SER A 282 8.93 -7.09 -22.54
C SER A 282 10.06 -7.17 -23.56
N VAL A 283 9.86 -7.94 -24.64
CA VAL A 283 10.90 -8.23 -25.63
C VAL A 283 10.68 -7.40 -26.89
N THR A 284 11.75 -6.88 -27.50
CA THR A 284 11.65 -6.08 -28.73
C THR A 284 11.21 -6.91 -29.93
N SER A 285 10.29 -6.35 -30.72
CA SER A 285 9.84 -6.87 -32.01
C SER A 285 10.89 -6.69 -33.13
N ALA A 286 10.59 -7.20 -34.33
CA ALA A 286 11.42 -7.03 -35.54
C ALA A 286 11.77 -5.57 -35.87
N ASN A 287 10.93 -4.61 -35.43
CA ASN A 287 11.16 -3.17 -35.61
C ASN A 287 11.91 -2.52 -34.43
N GLY A 288 12.48 -3.33 -33.53
CA GLY A 288 13.23 -2.84 -32.36
C GLY A 288 12.34 -2.18 -31.30
N LYS A 289 11.04 -2.49 -31.27
CA LYS A 289 10.09 -1.88 -30.32
C LYS A 289 9.67 -2.86 -29.25
N ALA A 290 9.75 -2.46 -27.98
CA ALA A 290 9.15 -3.14 -26.83
C ALA A 290 8.13 -2.22 -26.17
N THR A 291 7.05 -2.78 -25.62
CA THR A 291 5.95 -2.01 -25.03
C THR A 291 5.53 -2.51 -23.66
N THR A 292 4.97 -1.61 -22.86
CA THR A 292 4.18 -1.89 -21.64
C THR A 292 3.10 -0.82 -21.52
N SER A 293 2.00 -1.10 -20.83
CA SER A 293 0.99 -0.10 -20.51
C SER A 293 1.11 0.33 -19.05
N LEU A 294 1.01 1.63 -18.79
CA LEU A 294 0.89 2.21 -17.44
C LEU A 294 -0.55 2.62 -17.18
N THR A 295 -1.10 2.16 -16.06
CA THR A 295 -2.39 2.61 -15.48
C THR A 295 -2.10 3.43 -14.23
N ASP A 296 -2.89 4.46 -13.95
CA ASP A 296 -2.71 5.27 -12.74
C ASP A 296 -2.92 4.45 -11.44
N SER A 297 -2.44 4.99 -10.33
CA SER A 297 -2.59 4.38 -8.99
C SER A 297 -3.25 5.33 -8.00
N GLY A 298 -4.16 6.20 -8.46
CA GLY A 298 -4.86 7.15 -7.59
C GLY A 298 -4.06 8.40 -7.18
N THR A 299 -2.84 8.61 -7.69
CA THR A 299 -2.03 9.81 -7.38
C THR A 299 -1.79 10.64 -8.64
N ALA A 300 -2.35 11.86 -8.67
CA ALA A 300 -2.08 12.84 -9.72
C ALA A 300 -0.65 13.41 -9.62
N GLY A 301 -0.06 13.74 -10.77
CA GLY A 301 1.27 14.34 -10.84
C GLY A 301 2.11 13.82 -11.99
N LEU A 302 3.40 14.14 -11.95
CA LEU A 302 4.36 13.71 -12.95
C LEU A 302 4.82 12.27 -12.66
N VAL A 303 4.64 11.38 -13.63
CA VAL A 303 5.07 9.97 -13.53
C VAL A 303 6.24 9.76 -14.49
N THR A 304 7.31 9.18 -13.97
CA THR A 304 8.49 8.83 -14.77
C THR A 304 8.51 7.32 -14.99
N VAL A 305 8.45 6.90 -16.26
CA VAL A 305 8.63 5.50 -16.64
C VAL A 305 10.03 5.32 -17.21
N THR A 306 10.76 4.34 -16.69
CA THR A 306 12.12 4.02 -17.10
C THR A 306 12.12 2.67 -17.82
N ALA A 307 12.76 2.65 -18.98
CA ALA A 307 13.12 1.43 -19.70
C ALA A 307 14.62 1.18 -19.51
N ALA A 308 14.99 -0.07 -19.21
CA ALA A 308 16.38 -0.48 -19.01
C ALA A 308 16.69 -1.78 -19.75
N ILE A 309 17.82 -1.80 -20.44
CA ILE A 309 18.48 -2.96 -21.03
C ILE A 309 19.92 -3.04 -20.51
N SER A 310 20.65 -4.12 -20.80
CA SER A 310 22.04 -4.21 -20.37
C SER A 310 22.86 -3.02 -20.93
N GLY A 311 23.41 -2.19 -20.05
CA GLY A 311 24.23 -1.03 -20.41
C GLY A 311 23.50 0.21 -20.95
N SER A 312 22.16 0.24 -21.04
CA SER A 312 21.42 1.43 -21.50
C SER A 312 20.09 1.60 -20.77
N SER A 313 19.79 2.83 -20.35
CA SER A 313 18.51 3.20 -19.75
C SER A 313 18.04 4.56 -20.25
N LYS A 314 16.74 4.69 -20.55
CA LYS A 314 16.10 5.99 -20.78
C LYS A 314 14.76 6.06 -20.07
N SER A 315 14.38 7.27 -19.69
CA SER A 315 13.09 7.56 -19.08
C SER A 315 12.25 8.47 -19.96
N THR A 316 10.94 8.30 -19.88
CA THR A 316 9.96 9.27 -20.38
C THR A 316 9.12 9.76 -19.21
N GLN A 317 8.65 11.00 -19.31
CA GLN A 317 7.74 11.58 -18.34
C GLN A 317 6.36 11.68 -18.97
N MET A 318 5.35 11.42 -18.16
CA MET A 318 3.96 11.63 -18.50
C MET A 318 3.24 12.28 -17.32
N THR A 319 2.15 12.98 -17.62
CA THR A 319 1.33 13.62 -16.60
C THR A 319 0.13 12.74 -16.31
N VAL A 320 -0.02 12.33 -15.06
CA VAL A 320 -1.30 11.87 -14.55
C VAL A 320 -2.03 13.11 -14.10
N THR A 321 -2.96 13.60 -14.93
CA THR A 321 -3.81 14.72 -14.53
C THR A 321 -4.78 14.22 -13.50
N ASP A 322 -4.96 15.02 -12.46
CA ASP A 322 -5.95 14.73 -11.47
C ASP A 322 -7.32 14.57 -12.13
N SER A 323 -8.07 13.54 -11.75
CA SER A 323 -9.47 13.39 -12.19
C SER A 323 -10.31 14.61 -11.78
N LYS A 324 -9.78 15.44 -10.87
CA LYS A 324 -10.31 16.75 -10.44
C LYS A 324 -10.61 17.75 -11.55
N ALA A 325 -9.98 17.62 -12.72
CA ALA A 325 -10.33 18.42 -13.90
C ALA A 325 -11.36 17.69 -14.78
N GLY A 326 -12.65 17.85 -14.45
CA GLY A 326 -13.73 17.44 -15.35
C GLY A 326 -15.00 16.97 -14.68
N TYR A 327 -14.99 16.74 -13.36
CA TYR A 327 -16.19 16.33 -12.66
C TYR A 327 -16.98 17.49 -12.06
N VAL A 328 -18.29 17.31 -11.99
CA VAL A 328 -19.23 18.28 -11.45
C VAL A 328 -20.19 17.57 -10.50
N LEU A 329 -20.70 18.34 -9.53
CA LEU A 329 -21.80 17.90 -8.71
C LEU A 329 -23.09 18.02 -9.54
N ALA A 330 -23.51 16.90 -10.13
CA ALA A 330 -24.59 16.84 -11.09
C ALA A 330 -25.95 17.14 -10.43
N SER A 331 -26.18 16.58 -9.25
CA SER A 331 -27.42 16.78 -8.47
C SER A 331 -27.14 16.72 -6.98
N LEU A 332 -28.01 17.38 -6.23
CA LEU A 332 -28.17 17.25 -4.79
C LEU A 332 -29.67 17.09 -4.51
N ALA A 333 -30.05 16.01 -3.86
CA ALA A 333 -31.44 15.67 -3.56
C ALA A 333 -31.61 15.26 -2.09
N ALA A 334 -32.83 15.38 -1.59
CA ALA A 334 -33.26 14.84 -0.31
C ALA A 334 -34.40 13.85 -0.52
N ASP A 335 -34.55 12.90 0.40
CA ASP A 335 -35.70 12.00 0.44
C ASP A 335 -37.01 12.72 0.84
N LYS A 336 -36.90 13.77 1.64
CA LYS A 336 -37.99 14.69 1.98
C LYS A 336 -37.48 16.11 2.22
N ASN A 337 -38.36 17.10 2.06
CA ASN A 337 -37.98 18.53 2.14
C ASN A 337 -38.33 19.19 3.49
N THR A 338 -38.81 18.40 4.45
CA THR A 338 -39.19 18.87 5.80
C THR A 338 -38.52 17.99 6.85
N LEU A 339 -38.03 18.62 7.91
CA LEU A 339 -37.40 17.96 9.05
C LEU A 339 -38.09 18.45 10.33
N LEU A 340 -38.59 17.53 11.15
CA LEU A 340 -39.08 17.84 12.49
C LEU A 340 -37.87 17.96 13.43
N ASN A 341 -37.81 19.01 14.25
CA ASN A 341 -36.67 19.24 15.14
C ASN A 341 -36.72 18.44 16.46
N ASP A 342 -37.26 17.22 16.41
CA ASP A 342 -37.49 16.36 17.58
C ASP A 342 -36.28 15.52 18.01
N GLY A 343 -35.16 15.64 17.29
CA GLY A 343 -33.94 14.86 17.51
C GLY A 343 -33.96 13.42 16.99
N THR A 344 -35.08 12.94 16.45
CA THR A 344 -35.27 11.57 15.97
C THR A 344 -35.58 11.50 14.48
N ASP A 345 -36.29 12.50 13.95
CA ASP A 345 -36.53 12.68 12.52
C ASP A 345 -35.22 13.01 11.80
N LEU A 346 -35.09 12.55 10.57
CA LEU A 346 -33.89 12.74 9.75
C LEU A 346 -34.24 12.91 8.28
N VAL A 347 -33.42 13.71 7.59
CA VAL A 347 -33.44 13.83 6.13
C VAL A 347 -32.20 13.16 5.55
N LYS A 348 -32.38 12.28 4.57
CA LYS A 348 -31.28 11.66 3.82
C LYS A 348 -30.98 12.48 2.59
N LEU A 349 -29.72 12.86 2.45
CA LEU A 349 -29.19 13.67 1.37
C LEU A 349 -28.38 12.78 0.42
N THR A 350 -28.49 13.02 -0.88
CA THR A 350 -27.72 12.34 -1.91
C THR A 350 -27.16 13.36 -2.90
N ALA A 351 -25.83 13.43 -3.00
CA ALA A 351 -25.12 14.21 -4.00
C ALA A 351 -24.55 13.27 -5.07
N THR A 352 -24.79 13.55 -6.35
CA THR A 352 -24.32 12.72 -7.46
C THR A 352 -23.17 13.42 -8.19
N VAL A 353 -22.05 12.73 -8.37
CA VAL A 353 -20.85 13.24 -9.04
C VAL A 353 -20.75 12.63 -10.45
N LYS A 354 -20.56 13.49 -11.45
CA LYS A 354 -20.37 13.07 -12.85
C LYS A 354 -19.18 13.72 -13.51
N ASP A 355 -18.58 13.06 -14.50
CA ASP A 355 -17.59 13.67 -15.40
C ASP A 355 -18.26 14.58 -16.46
N GLY A 356 -17.44 15.27 -17.26
CA GLY A 356 -17.89 16.11 -18.36
C GLY A 356 -18.59 15.35 -19.50
N ASN A 357 -18.51 14.02 -19.52
CA ASN A 357 -19.19 13.14 -20.46
C ASN A 357 -20.51 12.58 -19.89
N GLY A 358 -20.83 12.88 -18.63
CA GLY A 358 -22.03 12.43 -17.93
C GLY A 358 -21.92 11.07 -17.22
N ASN A 359 -20.72 10.48 -17.16
CA ASN A 359 -20.46 9.23 -16.45
C ASN A 359 -20.36 9.48 -14.93
N LEU A 360 -20.84 8.52 -14.14
CA LEU A 360 -20.77 8.57 -12.67
C LEU A 360 -19.34 8.28 -12.21
N ILE A 361 -18.85 9.01 -11.20
CA ILE A 361 -17.48 8.87 -10.69
C ILE A 361 -17.47 8.51 -9.21
N SER A 362 -16.79 7.42 -8.89
CA SER A 362 -16.53 6.96 -7.53
C SER A 362 -15.24 7.57 -6.94
N GLY A 363 -15.15 7.67 -5.62
CA GLY A 363 -13.95 8.09 -4.89
C GLY A 363 -13.71 9.60 -4.90
N VAL A 364 -14.72 10.41 -5.25
CA VAL A 364 -14.60 11.87 -5.23
C VAL A 364 -15.07 12.42 -3.88
N PRO A 365 -14.22 13.13 -3.11
CA PRO A 365 -14.62 13.71 -1.83
C PRO A 365 -15.68 14.80 -2.02
N VAL A 366 -16.78 14.67 -1.28
CA VAL A 366 -17.87 15.66 -1.22
C VAL A 366 -17.90 16.27 0.17
N TYR A 367 -17.71 17.58 0.23
CA TYR A 367 -17.76 18.39 1.45
C TYR A 367 -19.18 18.89 1.70
N TRP A 368 -19.69 18.61 2.89
CA TRP A 368 -21.06 18.90 3.30
C TRP A 368 -21.07 20.03 4.33
N SER A 369 -22.01 20.95 4.17
CA SER A 369 -22.28 21.98 5.17
C SER A 369 -23.76 22.33 5.22
N THR A 370 -24.21 22.87 6.36
CA THR A 370 -25.59 23.33 6.55
C THR A 370 -25.59 24.61 7.38
N THR A 371 -26.62 25.45 7.21
CA THR A 371 -26.82 26.66 8.01
C THR A 371 -27.56 26.42 9.33
N LEU A 372 -28.37 25.36 9.40
CA LEU A 372 -29.16 24.93 10.57
C LEU A 372 -29.15 23.40 10.65
N GLY A 373 -29.36 22.84 11.85
CA GLY A 373 -29.27 21.41 12.11
C GLY A 373 -27.84 20.87 12.09
N THR A 374 -27.72 19.55 12.25
CA THR A 374 -26.46 18.82 12.36
C THR A 374 -26.36 17.76 11.28
N LEU A 375 -25.21 17.74 10.58
CA LEU A 375 -24.85 16.67 9.64
C LEU A 375 -24.07 15.57 10.36
N ASN A 376 -24.28 14.32 9.98
CA ASN A 376 -23.57 13.16 10.55
C ASN A 376 -22.06 13.12 10.20
N HIS A 377 -21.62 13.86 9.18
CA HIS A 377 -20.22 14.11 8.84
C HIS A 377 -20.10 15.36 7.95
N VAL A 378 -18.88 15.89 7.83
CA VAL A 378 -18.57 17.06 6.98
C VAL A 378 -17.98 16.67 5.62
N GLU A 379 -17.61 15.41 5.44
CA GLU A 379 -16.98 14.90 4.22
C GLU A 379 -17.35 13.44 4.02
N GLN A 380 -17.68 13.07 2.79
CA GLN A 380 -17.82 11.67 2.37
C GLN A 380 -17.50 11.55 0.88
N ASP A 381 -16.74 10.51 0.51
CA ASP A 381 -16.43 10.22 -0.88
C ASP A 381 -17.65 9.64 -1.61
N SER A 382 -17.75 9.91 -2.92
CA SER A 382 -18.73 9.25 -3.77
C SER A 382 -18.48 7.73 -3.85
N ASP A 383 -19.55 6.95 -3.78
CA ASP A 383 -19.51 5.50 -3.80
C ASP A 383 -19.32 4.94 -5.23
N THR A 384 -19.43 3.62 -5.38
CA THR A 384 -19.25 2.94 -6.69
C THR A 384 -20.29 3.31 -7.75
N VAL A 385 -21.40 3.95 -7.36
CA VAL A 385 -22.40 4.49 -8.30
C VAL A 385 -22.33 6.02 -8.40
N GLY A 386 -21.25 6.63 -7.90
CA GLY A 386 -20.98 8.05 -7.99
C GLY A 386 -21.86 8.92 -7.09
N GLU A 387 -22.37 8.36 -5.99
CA GLU A 387 -23.19 9.08 -5.02
C GLU A 387 -22.46 9.25 -3.68
N SER A 388 -22.51 10.46 -3.12
CA SER A 388 -22.18 10.70 -1.71
C SER A 388 -23.47 10.91 -0.94
N HIS A 389 -23.55 10.36 0.26
CA HIS A 389 -24.71 10.51 1.13
C HIS A 389 -24.39 11.41 2.32
N ALA A 390 -25.42 11.96 2.96
CA ALA A 390 -25.33 12.60 4.27
C ALA A 390 -26.69 12.51 4.97
N LYS A 391 -26.72 12.73 6.28
CA LYS A 391 -27.95 12.78 7.07
C LYS A 391 -28.01 14.09 7.85
N LEU A 392 -29.14 14.77 7.75
CA LEU A 392 -29.44 15.97 8.54
C LEU A 392 -30.42 15.61 9.65
N THR A 393 -30.08 15.96 10.88
CA THR A 393 -30.93 15.87 12.09
C THR A 393 -30.95 17.22 12.79
N ASP A 394 -31.96 17.49 13.61
CA ASP A 394 -32.03 18.73 14.38
C ASP A 394 -32.70 18.56 15.75
N THR A 395 -32.30 19.39 16.72
CA THR A 395 -32.82 19.40 18.11
C THR A 395 -33.11 20.83 18.61
N GLY A 396 -33.76 21.65 17.80
CA GLY A 396 -34.35 22.91 18.27
C GLY A 396 -34.32 24.09 17.31
N ASP A 397 -33.66 23.96 16.16
CA ASP A 397 -33.70 24.98 15.12
C ASP A 397 -35.08 25.00 14.44
N THR A 398 -35.42 26.14 13.83
CA THR A 398 -36.64 26.29 13.03
C THR A 398 -36.33 27.18 11.83
N GLY A 399 -37.03 26.96 10.72
CA GLY A 399 -36.83 27.70 9.48
C GLY A 399 -36.07 26.91 8.43
N THR A 400 -35.41 27.60 7.50
CA THR A 400 -34.84 26.95 6.32
C THR A 400 -33.36 26.64 6.52
N ALA A 401 -33.00 25.36 6.59
CA ALA A 401 -31.63 24.89 6.49
C ALA A 401 -31.18 24.91 5.02
N SER A 402 -30.10 25.62 4.72
CA SER A 402 -29.43 25.62 3.42
C SER A 402 -28.26 24.65 3.45
N ILE A 403 -28.42 23.50 2.81
CA ILE A 403 -27.44 22.43 2.72
C ILE A 403 -26.60 22.66 1.47
N ILE A 404 -25.28 22.67 1.61
CA ILE A 404 -24.35 22.76 0.50
C ILE A 404 -23.53 21.47 0.43
N ALA A 405 -23.52 20.86 -0.75
CA ALA A 405 -22.57 19.83 -1.14
C ALA A 405 -21.57 20.47 -2.11
N GLN A 406 -20.27 20.32 -1.85
CA GLN A 406 -19.20 20.96 -2.60
C GLN A 406 -18.06 19.98 -2.90
N LEU A 407 -17.45 20.11 -4.07
CA LEU A 407 -16.25 19.38 -4.48
C LEU A 407 -15.01 20.27 -4.36
N ASP A 408 -13.83 19.67 -4.27
CA ASP A 408 -12.52 20.35 -4.23
C ASP A 408 -12.29 21.36 -5.36
N ASN A 409 -12.89 21.11 -6.53
CA ASN A 409 -12.76 21.98 -7.71
C ASN A 409 -13.72 23.19 -7.68
N GLY A 410 -14.46 23.39 -6.60
CA GLY A 410 -15.40 24.49 -6.40
C GLY A 410 -16.81 24.23 -6.93
N SER A 411 -17.06 23.13 -7.65
CA SER A 411 -18.41 22.73 -8.06
C SER A 411 -19.27 22.49 -6.82
N HIS A 412 -20.43 23.11 -6.73
CA HIS A 412 -21.33 22.96 -5.58
C HIS A 412 -22.81 23.01 -6.00
N LYS A 413 -23.66 22.43 -5.15
CA LYS A 413 -25.11 22.57 -5.20
C LYS A 413 -25.64 22.94 -3.82
N THR A 414 -26.79 23.60 -3.82
CA THR A 414 -27.50 23.99 -2.60
C THR A 414 -28.90 23.39 -2.62
N LEU A 415 -29.34 22.89 -1.48
CA LEU A 415 -30.69 22.38 -1.25
C LEU A 415 -31.25 22.98 0.04
N ASN A 416 -32.53 23.33 0.03
CA ASN A 416 -33.20 23.88 1.20
C ASN A 416 -34.11 22.83 1.85
N ILE A 417 -33.98 22.65 3.16
CA ILE A 417 -34.84 21.81 3.99
C ILE A 417 -35.57 22.72 4.98
N SER A 418 -36.90 22.59 5.07
CA SER A 418 -37.70 23.31 6.06
C SER A 418 -37.69 22.55 7.37
N ILE A 419 -36.97 23.07 8.37
CA ILE A 419 -37.00 22.57 9.73
C ILE A 419 -38.25 23.15 10.43
N THR A 420 -39.14 22.27 10.85
CA THR A 420 -40.41 22.60 11.51
C THR A 420 -40.34 22.26 12.99
N GLU A 421 -41.04 23.06 13.80
CA GLU A 421 -41.14 22.84 15.23
C GLU A 421 -41.82 21.51 15.55
N PHE A 422 -41.23 20.77 16.49
CA PHE A 422 -41.84 19.63 17.15
C PHE A 422 -42.93 20.12 18.11
N ARG A 423 -44.15 19.68 17.84
CA ARG A 423 -45.33 19.94 18.65
C ARG A 423 -46.02 18.61 18.86
N GLN A 424 -46.11 18.16 20.10
CA GLN A 424 -46.73 16.88 20.41
C GLN A 424 -47.48 16.94 21.73
N LEU A 425 -48.59 16.22 21.76
CA LEU A 425 -49.41 16.02 22.93
C LEU A 425 -49.27 14.58 23.40
N TYR A 426 -49.04 14.40 24.68
CA TYR A 426 -48.99 13.09 25.34
C TYR A 426 -50.05 13.05 26.45
N PHE A 427 -50.54 11.85 26.71
CA PHE A 427 -51.58 11.61 27.69
C PHE A 427 -51.03 10.70 28.78
N ILE A 428 -51.27 11.08 30.03
CA ILE A 428 -50.98 10.26 31.20
C ILE A 428 -52.34 9.83 31.78
N THR A 429 -52.56 8.53 31.83
CA THR A 429 -53.80 7.95 32.35
C THR A 429 -53.56 7.21 33.68
N ASP A 430 -54.65 6.94 34.39
CA ASP A 430 -54.73 6.13 35.61
C ASP A 430 -53.88 6.66 36.79
N ALA A 431 -53.75 7.98 36.92
CA ALA A 431 -53.19 8.59 38.12
C ALA A 431 -54.25 8.63 39.26
N PRO A 432 -53.90 8.25 40.49
CA PRO A 432 -54.76 8.52 41.63
C PRO A 432 -54.66 9.99 42.03
N ALA A 433 -55.78 10.58 42.47
CA ALA A 433 -55.81 11.89 43.10
C ALA A 433 -54.96 11.86 44.39
N LEU A 434 -54.09 12.85 44.59
CA LEU A 434 -53.09 12.87 45.65
C LEU A 434 -53.67 12.70 47.08
N ASP A 435 -52.86 11.98 47.89
CA ASP A 435 -52.77 11.90 49.36
C ASP A 435 -53.73 11.03 50.19
N TYR A 436 -54.75 10.37 49.63
CA TYR A 436 -55.51 9.38 50.42
C TYR A 436 -56.29 8.37 49.59
N LEU A 437 -55.84 7.11 49.60
CA LEU A 437 -56.67 5.95 49.22
C LEU A 437 -57.58 5.61 50.43
N ASP A 438 -58.84 6.04 50.47
CA ASP A 438 -59.82 5.58 51.48
C ASP A 438 -60.47 4.23 51.05
N ASP A 439 -61.37 3.67 51.85
CA ASP A 439 -62.10 2.42 51.56
C ASP A 439 -63.47 2.65 50.86
N ASP A 440 -63.82 3.88 50.48
CA ASP A 440 -65.16 4.22 49.96
C ASP A 440 -65.24 4.37 48.42
N SER A 441 -66.24 3.75 47.84
CA SER A 441 -66.48 3.47 46.43
C SER A 441 -66.77 4.67 45.49
N THR A 442 -66.41 5.90 45.85
CA THR A 442 -66.76 7.12 45.09
C THR A 442 -65.56 7.97 44.66
N TYR A 443 -64.51 7.34 44.14
CA TYR A 443 -63.31 8.07 43.70
C TYR A 443 -63.51 8.86 42.42
N THR A 444 -63.05 10.10 42.44
CA THR A 444 -62.60 10.83 41.26
C THR A 444 -61.16 10.47 40.97
N THR A 445 -60.92 9.82 39.85
CA THR A 445 -59.58 9.58 39.30
C THR A 445 -59.04 10.87 38.65
N GLU A 446 -57.78 11.20 38.90
CA GLU A 446 -57.10 12.34 38.26
C GLU A 446 -56.22 11.82 37.12
N ASN A 447 -56.37 12.37 35.93
CA ASN A 447 -55.49 12.11 34.80
C ASN A 447 -54.72 13.37 34.43
N ALA A 448 -53.73 13.26 33.54
CA ALA A 448 -52.98 14.43 33.11
C ALA A 448 -52.72 14.45 31.60
N VAL A 449 -52.70 15.65 31.05
CA VAL A 449 -52.30 15.91 29.67
C VAL A 449 -50.92 16.55 29.72
N ALA A 450 -49.93 15.92 29.07
CA ALA A 450 -48.58 16.42 28.95
C ALA A 450 -48.39 17.09 27.58
N ILE A 451 -47.99 18.35 27.60
CA ILE A 451 -47.86 19.19 26.41
C ILE A 451 -46.38 19.37 26.11
N TYR A 452 -45.97 19.00 24.90
CA TYR A 452 -44.64 19.26 24.36
C TYR A 452 -44.75 20.24 23.19
N GLY A 453 -44.01 21.33 23.32
CA GLY A 453 -43.99 22.40 22.33
C GLY A 453 -42.91 23.39 22.70
N LYS A 454 -42.87 24.51 22.00
CA LYS A 454 -41.92 25.57 22.30
C LYS A 454 -42.37 26.35 23.54
N ILE A 455 -41.43 26.72 24.39
CA ILE A 455 -41.71 27.67 25.49
C ILE A 455 -42.31 28.95 24.89
N GLY A 456 -43.51 29.31 25.33
CA GLY A 456 -44.32 30.41 24.82
C GLY A 456 -45.48 29.99 23.91
N ASP A 457 -45.57 28.72 23.50
CA ASP A 457 -46.72 28.22 22.74
C ASP A 457 -48.01 28.36 23.55
N VAL A 458 -49.07 28.83 22.89
CA VAL A 458 -50.41 28.91 23.46
C VAL A 458 -51.17 27.66 23.09
N VAL A 459 -51.53 26.86 24.09
CA VAL A 459 -52.21 25.58 23.93
C VAL A 459 -53.62 25.69 24.47
N GLU A 460 -54.60 25.39 23.63
CA GLU A 460 -56.00 25.31 24.02
C GLU A 460 -56.37 23.84 24.13
N LEU A 461 -56.75 23.40 25.34
CA LEU A 461 -57.27 22.06 25.58
C LEU A 461 -58.78 22.13 25.79
N THR A 462 -59.52 21.18 25.22
CA THR A 462 -60.95 21.01 25.44
C THR A 462 -61.26 19.54 25.75
N LEU A 463 -61.96 19.31 26.84
CA LEU A 463 -62.42 18.00 27.29
C LEU A 463 -63.84 17.74 26.78
N THR A 464 -64.11 16.52 26.35
CA THR A 464 -65.45 16.08 25.93
C THR A 464 -65.72 14.67 26.47
N GLY A 465 -66.81 14.53 27.24
CA GLY A 465 -67.30 13.26 27.82
C GLY A 465 -68.76 12.98 27.43
N SER A 466 -69.36 11.89 27.93
CA SER A 466 -70.78 11.58 27.65
C SER A 466 -71.74 12.41 28.53
N GLU A 467 -73.01 12.58 28.11
CA GLU A 467 -73.96 13.59 28.63
C GLU A 467 -74.24 13.56 30.16
N LEU A 468 -73.79 12.54 30.89
CA LEU A 468 -74.05 12.35 32.32
C LEU A 468 -72.90 12.80 33.24
N ASP A 469 -71.70 13.09 32.71
CA ASP A 469 -70.56 13.59 33.50
C ASP A 469 -69.88 14.79 32.83
N ASN A 470 -69.31 15.67 33.65
CA ASN A 470 -68.72 16.92 33.23
C ASN A 470 -67.21 16.92 33.55
N PRO A 471 -66.34 16.39 32.67
CA PRO A 471 -64.91 16.36 32.91
C PRO A 471 -64.35 17.78 32.99
N VAL A 472 -63.47 18.02 33.96
CA VAL A 472 -62.93 19.34 34.25
C VAL A 472 -61.43 19.31 34.47
N PHE A 473 -60.76 20.39 34.13
CA PHE A 473 -59.39 20.64 34.57
C PHE A 473 -59.39 21.02 36.05
N VAL A 474 -58.46 20.45 36.82
CA VAL A 474 -58.37 20.64 38.29
C VAL A 474 -58.21 22.12 38.64
N ASP A 475 -57.39 22.84 37.88
CA ASP A 475 -56.97 24.20 38.23
C ASP A 475 -58.11 25.22 38.21
N ASN A 476 -59.10 25.04 37.33
CA ASN A 476 -60.15 26.04 37.09
C ASN A 476 -61.56 25.47 37.07
N ASN A 477 -61.73 24.16 37.23
CA ASN A 477 -63.01 23.47 37.19
C ASN A 477 -63.82 23.74 35.90
N LEU A 478 -63.13 23.97 34.77
CA LEU A 478 -63.71 24.14 33.44
C LEU A 478 -63.38 22.95 32.55
N ASN A 479 -64.18 22.71 31.51
CA ASN A 479 -63.91 21.69 30.49
C ASN A 479 -62.94 22.18 29.39
N ASN A 480 -62.42 23.40 29.50
CA ASN A 480 -61.42 23.95 28.60
C ASN A 480 -60.43 24.82 29.39
N ILE A 481 -59.19 24.81 28.93
CA ILE A 481 -58.12 25.70 29.42
C ILE A 481 -57.28 26.21 28.27
N THR A 482 -56.67 27.37 28.50
CA THR A 482 -55.58 27.90 27.69
C THR A 482 -54.32 27.94 28.54
N ILE A 483 -53.27 27.26 28.09
CA ILE A 483 -51.97 27.19 28.74
C ILE A 483 -50.95 27.90 27.86
N VAL A 484 -50.06 28.69 28.46
CA VAL A 484 -48.83 29.12 27.80
C VAL A 484 -47.70 28.23 28.29
N VAL A 485 -47.09 27.45 27.40
CA VAL A 485 -46.02 26.50 27.75
C VAL A 485 -44.86 27.27 28.38
N ALA A 486 -44.62 27.10 29.68
CA ALA A 486 -43.55 27.79 30.40
C ALA A 486 -42.32 26.89 30.58
N SER A 487 -42.54 25.57 30.59
CA SER A 487 -41.53 24.52 30.65
C SER A 487 -41.95 23.33 29.77
N VAL A 488 -41.02 22.43 29.44
CA VAL A 488 -41.33 21.25 28.62
C VAL A 488 -40.96 19.98 29.39
N PRO A 489 -41.92 19.06 29.63
CA PRO A 489 -43.35 19.19 29.35
C PRO A 489 -44.07 20.15 30.32
N GLU A 490 -45.14 20.77 29.83
CA GLU A 490 -46.15 21.44 30.67
C GLU A 490 -47.29 20.45 30.95
N ILE A 491 -47.82 20.43 32.19
CA ILE A 491 -48.80 19.40 32.63
C ILE A 491 -50.13 20.04 33.00
N ALA A 492 -51.23 19.46 32.52
CA ALA A 492 -52.60 19.84 32.88
C ALA A 492 -53.35 18.67 33.51
N SER A 493 -53.76 18.79 34.77
CA SER A 493 -54.52 17.75 35.47
C SER A 493 -56.02 17.83 35.15
N VAL A 494 -56.63 16.66 34.97
CA VAL A 494 -58.03 16.45 34.58
C VAL A 494 -58.69 15.54 35.59
N THR A 495 -59.88 15.89 36.05
CA THR A 495 -60.71 15.04 36.91
C THR A 495 -61.99 14.67 36.18
N ASP A 496 -62.36 13.38 36.25
CA ASP A 496 -63.63 12.90 35.73
C ASP A 496 -64.12 11.65 36.48
N HIS A 497 -65.41 11.33 36.27
CA HIS A 497 -66.09 10.15 36.78
C HIS A 497 -66.34 9.07 35.70
N GLN A 498 -66.01 9.31 34.43
CA GLN A 498 -66.18 8.33 33.34
C GLN A 498 -64.92 7.58 32.98
N GLU A 499 -65.15 6.37 32.47
CA GLU A 499 -64.11 5.45 32.02
C GLU A 499 -63.26 6.01 30.85
N VAL A 500 -63.78 6.89 29.98
CA VAL A 500 -63.01 7.49 28.85
C VAL A 500 -63.41 8.95 28.54
N VAL A 501 -62.46 9.88 28.54
CA VAL A 501 -62.61 11.30 28.13
C VAL A 501 -61.81 11.59 26.88
N THR A 502 -62.40 12.29 25.92
CA THR A 502 -61.67 12.79 24.74
C THR A 502 -61.09 14.17 25.02
N VAL A 503 -59.82 14.36 24.69
CA VAL A 503 -59.13 15.64 24.75
C VAL A 503 -58.82 16.10 23.33
N SER A 504 -59.42 17.21 22.93
CA SER A 504 -59.12 17.89 21.67
C SER A 504 -58.27 19.12 21.95
N THR A 505 -57.29 19.39 21.09
CA THR A 505 -56.32 20.44 21.38
C THR A 505 -55.90 21.22 20.15
N THR A 506 -55.57 22.49 20.33
CA THR A 506 -54.81 23.26 19.35
C THR A 506 -53.51 23.78 20.00
N ILE A 507 -52.44 23.85 19.21
CA ILE A 507 -51.18 24.47 19.62
C ILE A 507 -50.94 25.66 18.68
N ASN A 508 -51.05 26.88 19.22
CA ASN A 508 -51.12 28.14 18.49
C ASN A 508 -52.18 28.15 17.38
N GLY A 509 -53.35 27.56 17.65
CA GLY A 509 -54.46 27.47 16.70
C GLY A 509 -54.36 26.33 15.69
N GLU A 510 -53.25 25.59 15.64
CA GLU A 510 -53.12 24.40 14.79
C GLU A 510 -53.68 23.17 15.52
N PRO A 511 -54.71 22.49 14.98
CA PRO A 511 -55.33 21.33 15.62
C PRO A 511 -54.33 20.18 15.69
N GLN A 512 -54.25 19.55 16.86
CA GLN A 512 -53.51 18.31 17.03
C GLN A 512 -54.46 17.12 16.96
N GLN A 513 -53.90 15.93 16.79
CA GLN A 513 -54.67 14.71 16.89
C GLN A 513 -55.30 14.64 18.30
N PRO A 514 -56.64 14.48 18.41
CA PRO A 514 -57.26 14.29 19.70
C PRO A 514 -56.82 12.96 20.30
N GLY A 515 -56.69 12.92 21.62
CA GLY A 515 -56.46 11.67 22.33
C GLY A 515 -57.52 11.41 23.38
N THR A 516 -57.38 10.27 24.03
CA THR A 516 -58.35 9.79 25.00
C THR A 516 -57.65 9.52 26.32
N LEU A 517 -58.16 10.10 27.39
CA LEU A 517 -57.84 9.73 28.75
C LEU A 517 -58.76 8.59 29.16
N THR A 518 -58.20 7.50 29.69
CA THR A 518 -58.99 6.42 30.30
C THR A 518 -58.87 6.57 31.80
N PHE A 519 -59.97 6.48 32.53
CA PHE A 519 -59.97 6.55 33.99
C PHE A 519 -60.29 5.15 34.54
N GLY A 520 -59.30 4.50 35.13
CA GLY A 520 -59.43 3.14 35.64
C GLY A 520 -60.08 3.05 37.03
N HIS A 521 -60.79 1.95 37.27
CA HIS A 521 -61.15 1.53 38.62
C HIS A 521 -60.01 0.69 39.21
N PHE A 522 -59.44 1.12 40.33
CA PHE A 522 -58.28 0.44 40.92
C PHE A 522 -58.69 -0.88 41.59
N PRO A 523 -57.93 -1.98 41.38
CA PRO A 523 -58.21 -3.23 42.07
C PRO A 523 -57.98 -3.07 43.58
N THR A 524 -59.03 -3.32 44.36
CA THR A 524 -58.96 -3.43 45.82
C THR A 524 -58.90 -4.90 46.23
N VAL A 525 -57.98 -5.24 47.12
CA VAL A 525 -57.99 -6.54 47.82
C VAL A 525 -57.79 -6.29 49.30
N ASP A 526 -58.75 -6.73 50.12
CA ASP A 526 -58.76 -6.56 51.58
C ASP A 526 -58.46 -5.11 52.05
N GLY A 527 -59.05 -4.11 51.36
CA GLY A 527 -58.89 -2.68 51.66
C GLY A 527 -57.59 -2.05 51.14
N GLN A 528 -56.77 -2.79 50.39
CA GLN A 528 -55.53 -2.30 49.78
C GLN A 528 -55.70 -2.10 48.27
N SER A 529 -55.24 -0.95 47.77
CA SER A 529 -55.26 -0.61 46.35
C SER A 529 -53.83 -0.52 45.83
N LEU A 530 -53.62 -1.01 44.60
CA LEU A 530 -52.41 -0.79 43.83
C LEU A 530 -52.79 -0.11 42.51
N ALA A 531 -52.24 1.08 42.29
CA ALA A 531 -52.42 1.85 41.06
C ALA A 531 -51.07 2.09 40.40
N ALA A 532 -51.00 2.02 39.07
CA ALA A 532 -49.86 2.49 38.31
C ALA A 532 -50.36 3.38 37.18
N THR A 533 -49.70 4.52 36.98
CA THR A 533 -50.00 5.37 35.83
C THR A 533 -49.64 4.67 34.52
N ASN A 534 -50.30 5.08 33.46
CA ASN A 534 -50.10 4.64 32.08
C ASN A 534 -49.71 5.85 31.21
N GLY A 535 -48.80 5.64 30.25
CA GLY A 535 -48.39 6.67 29.30
C GLY A 535 -46.90 7.01 29.35
N ALA A 536 -46.38 7.52 28.23
CA ALA A 536 -44.97 7.88 28.08
C ALA A 536 -44.72 9.37 28.17
N LYS A 537 -43.60 9.73 28.83
CA LYS A 537 -42.96 11.02 28.60
C LYS A 537 -42.12 10.91 27.32
N ALA A 538 -42.06 11.99 26.55
CA ALA A 538 -41.37 12.05 25.26
C ALA A 538 -39.84 11.95 25.38
N ASP A 539 -39.29 11.88 26.59
CA ASP A 539 -37.86 11.63 26.83
C ASP A 539 -37.48 10.14 26.75
N GLY A 540 -38.44 9.27 26.38
CA GLY A 540 -38.22 7.82 26.29
C GLY A 540 -38.11 7.14 27.65
N ILE A 541 -38.55 7.82 28.72
CA ILE A 541 -38.52 7.35 30.10
C ILE A 541 -39.92 7.58 30.69
N CYS A 542 -40.77 6.56 30.72
CA CYS A 542 -42.02 6.71 31.48
C CYS A 542 -41.67 6.72 32.97
N TYR A 543 -42.40 7.50 33.76
CA TYR A 543 -42.26 7.58 35.20
C TYR A 543 -43.58 7.13 35.78
N ASN A 544 -43.76 5.81 35.97
CA ASN A 544 -45.02 5.34 36.52
C ASN A 544 -44.96 5.29 38.04
N ASN A 545 -45.76 6.14 38.67
CA ASN A 545 -45.90 6.16 40.13
C ASN A 545 -46.83 5.02 40.52
N VAL A 546 -46.31 4.13 41.37
CA VAL A 546 -47.11 3.03 41.90
C VAL A 546 -47.56 3.38 43.30
N TYR A 547 -48.86 3.56 43.49
CA TYR A 547 -49.44 3.93 44.77
C TYR A 547 -49.96 2.70 45.48
N TYR A 548 -49.60 2.56 46.75
CA TYR A 548 -50.00 1.44 47.58
C TYR A 548 -50.58 1.93 48.91
N ASN A 549 -51.87 1.62 49.15
CA ASN A 549 -52.54 1.96 50.40
C ASN A 549 -52.03 1.06 51.53
N THR A 550 -51.45 1.67 52.57
CA THR A 550 -50.97 0.96 53.77
C THR A 550 -51.86 1.11 55.00
N SER A 551 -53.02 1.75 54.84
CA SER A 551 -53.97 1.97 55.93
C SER A 551 -54.38 0.62 56.55
N ASN A 552 -54.25 0.50 57.87
CA ASN A 552 -54.50 -0.73 58.64
C ASN A 552 -53.51 -1.90 58.45
N LEU A 553 -52.36 -1.72 57.78
CA LEU A 553 -51.35 -2.79 57.69
C LEU A 553 -50.65 -3.06 59.04
N GLN A 554 -50.44 -4.35 59.34
CA GLN A 554 -49.60 -4.82 60.45
C GLN A 554 -48.16 -5.17 60.01
N TYR A 555 -47.80 -4.90 58.75
CA TYR A 555 -46.56 -5.38 58.12
C TYR A 555 -45.54 -4.26 57.92
N SER A 556 -44.25 -4.60 58.01
CA SER A 556 -43.14 -3.64 57.93
C SER A 556 -42.40 -3.64 56.58
N SER A 557 -42.70 -4.56 55.67
CA SER A 557 -41.96 -4.67 54.39
C SER A 557 -42.75 -5.32 53.27
N ALA A 558 -42.45 -4.94 52.03
CA ALA A 558 -42.94 -5.56 50.80
C ALA A 558 -41.82 -5.65 49.74
N THR A 559 -42.01 -6.47 48.70
CA THR A 559 -41.12 -6.52 47.53
C THR A 559 -41.93 -6.22 46.28
N ALA A 560 -41.50 -5.22 45.51
CA ALA A 560 -42.05 -4.93 44.20
C ALA A 560 -41.19 -5.60 43.11
N THR A 561 -41.82 -6.19 42.11
CA THR A 561 -41.17 -6.78 40.93
C THR A 561 -41.85 -6.35 39.64
N LEU A 562 -41.06 -6.21 38.57
CA LEU A 562 -41.49 -5.79 37.25
C LEU A 562 -41.30 -6.92 36.23
N SER A 563 -42.23 -7.07 35.30
CA SER A 563 -42.02 -7.89 34.10
C SER A 563 -41.32 -7.10 32.98
N GLY A 564 -40.97 -7.77 31.88
CA GLY A 564 -40.49 -7.10 30.66
C GLY A 564 -39.07 -6.57 30.77
N SER A 565 -38.81 -5.40 30.18
CA SER A 565 -37.54 -4.66 30.21
C SER A 565 -37.55 -3.44 31.14
N ALA A 566 -38.69 -3.12 31.77
CA ALA A 566 -38.77 -2.01 32.72
C ALA A 566 -37.85 -2.20 33.95
N VAL A 567 -37.40 -1.10 34.53
CA VAL A 567 -36.56 -1.05 35.76
C VAL A 567 -37.07 0.01 36.73
N PHE A 568 -36.76 -0.10 38.02
CA PHE A 568 -37.06 0.96 38.98
C PHE A 568 -36.14 2.18 38.74
N ALA A 569 -36.71 3.38 38.68
CA ALA A 569 -36.00 4.61 38.39
C ALA A 569 -34.81 4.84 39.35
N GLY A 570 -33.66 5.26 38.80
CA GLY A 570 -32.42 5.40 39.57
C GLY A 570 -31.74 4.08 39.93
N THR A 571 -32.28 2.95 39.45
CA THR A 571 -31.69 1.61 39.57
C THR A 571 -31.65 0.93 38.20
N ASN A 572 -30.88 -0.15 38.09
CA ASN A 572 -30.93 -1.06 36.94
C ASN A 572 -31.61 -2.39 37.33
N SER A 573 -32.52 -2.37 38.30
CA SER A 573 -33.13 -3.56 38.89
C SER A 573 -34.60 -3.68 38.51
N GLN A 574 -35.06 -4.92 38.35
CA GLN A 574 -36.48 -5.31 38.22
C GLN A 574 -37.13 -5.70 39.54
N SER A 575 -36.39 -5.59 40.65
CA SER A 575 -36.90 -5.85 41.99
C SER A 575 -36.47 -4.74 42.95
N LEU A 576 -37.41 -4.27 43.77
CA LEU A 576 -37.21 -3.23 44.78
C LEU A 576 -37.80 -3.69 46.11
N ALA A 577 -36.98 -3.66 47.17
CA ALA A 577 -37.44 -3.87 48.52
C ALA A 577 -38.05 -2.57 49.07
N LEU A 578 -39.30 -2.65 49.54
CA LEU A 578 -40.05 -1.54 50.12
C LEU A 578 -40.04 -1.66 51.64
N ASN A 579 -39.59 -0.61 52.33
CA ASN A 579 -39.65 -0.53 53.79
C ASN A 579 -40.88 0.32 54.17
N LEU A 580 -41.92 -0.32 54.69
CA LEU A 580 -43.21 0.32 54.92
C LEU A 580 -43.24 0.96 56.33
N PRO A 581 -43.36 2.30 56.46
CA PRO A 581 -43.49 2.95 57.76
C PRO A 581 -44.84 2.64 58.43
N ALA A 582 -44.94 2.91 59.74
CA ALA A 582 -46.15 2.74 60.55
C ALA A 582 -47.40 3.45 59.94
N PRO A 583 -48.63 3.03 60.29
CA PRO A 583 -49.81 3.14 59.42
C PRO A 583 -50.29 4.58 59.28
N SER A 584 -49.80 5.31 58.27
CA SER A 584 -50.37 6.61 57.92
C SER A 584 -49.99 7.16 56.53
N TYR A 585 -49.30 6.43 55.65
CA TYR A 585 -48.87 7.03 54.37
C TYR A 585 -48.92 6.06 53.18
N ASP A 586 -49.35 6.59 52.03
CA ASP A 586 -49.22 5.96 50.72
C ASP A 586 -47.74 5.83 50.34
N TYR A 587 -47.35 4.68 49.79
CA TYR A 587 -46.00 4.46 49.27
C TYR A 587 -45.99 4.70 47.76
N TYR A 588 -45.00 5.43 47.25
CA TYR A 588 -44.78 5.60 45.81
C TYR A 588 -43.37 5.23 45.38
N PHE A 589 -43.26 4.62 44.22
CA PHE A 589 -41.99 4.40 43.51
C PHE A 589 -42.19 4.60 42.02
N THR A 590 -41.09 4.89 41.33
CA THR A 590 -41.11 5.16 39.90
C THR A 590 -40.43 4.05 39.12
N ILE A 591 -41.01 3.66 37.98
CA ILE A 591 -40.42 2.71 37.03
C ILE A 591 -40.17 3.38 35.68
N THR A 592 -39.13 2.94 34.96
CA THR A 592 -38.68 3.46 33.66
C THR A 592 -38.50 2.35 32.63
N ASN A 593 -38.74 2.65 31.36
CA ASN A 593 -38.56 1.72 30.24
C ASN A 593 -38.34 2.49 28.94
N THR A 594 -37.57 1.90 28.04
CA THR A 594 -37.22 2.47 26.72
C THR A 594 -37.88 1.72 25.57
N VAL A 595 -38.76 0.75 25.87
CA VAL A 595 -39.43 -0.12 24.91
C VAL A 595 -40.94 0.00 25.11
N ALA A 596 -41.70 0.00 24.02
CA ALA A 596 -43.15 -0.03 24.08
C ALA A 596 -43.61 -1.44 24.48
N GLU A 597 -44.15 -1.59 25.68
CA GLU A 597 -44.65 -2.86 26.21
C GLU A 597 -45.64 -2.65 27.37
N GLU A 598 -46.37 -3.71 27.70
CA GLU A 598 -47.17 -3.78 28.92
C GLU A 598 -46.33 -4.42 30.04
N VAL A 599 -46.19 -3.71 31.14
CA VAL A 599 -45.40 -4.10 32.30
C VAL A 599 -46.33 -4.49 33.43
N LEU A 600 -46.28 -5.76 33.83
CA LEU A 600 -46.92 -6.25 35.04
C LEU A 600 -46.07 -5.82 36.24
N ILE A 601 -46.71 -5.13 37.17
CA ILE A 601 -46.14 -4.71 38.44
C ILE A 601 -46.77 -5.58 39.52
N THR A 602 -45.92 -6.28 40.25
CA THR A 602 -46.34 -7.17 41.34
C THR A 602 -45.76 -6.66 42.64
N VAL A 603 -46.61 -6.35 43.62
CA VAL A 603 -46.18 -6.06 44.99
C VAL A 603 -46.56 -7.24 45.87
N GLN A 604 -45.53 -7.86 46.44
CA GLN A 604 -45.64 -8.99 47.35
C GLN A 604 -45.42 -8.52 48.79
N LEU A 605 -46.43 -8.66 49.64
CA LEU A 605 -46.34 -8.38 51.08
C LEU A 605 -45.99 -9.66 51.83
N GLU A 606 -44.73 -9.76 52.22
CA GLU A 606 -44.14 -10.96 52.84
C GLU A 606 -44.59 -12.25 52.11
N ASN A 607 -45.06 -13.28 52.81
CA ASN A 607 -45.55 -14.54 52.21
C ASN A 607 -47.09 -14.64 52.20
N TYR A 608 -47.82 -13.55 52.45
CA TYR A 608 -49.25 -13.62 52.75
C TYR A 608 -50.15 -13.23 51.56
N PHE A 609 -49.76 -12.20 50.79
CA PHE A 609 -50.64 -11.66 49.76
C PHE A 609 -49.86 -10.95 48.63
N THR A 610 -50.43 -11.00 47.42
CA THR A 610 -49.89 -10.44 46.19
C THR A 610 -50.92 -9.50 45.56
N ILE A 611 -50.53 -8.26 45.27
CA ILE A 611 -51.33 -7.33 44.47
C ILE A 611 -50.62 -7.02 43.16
N ASN A 612 -51.39 -6.96 42.08
CA ASN A 612 -50.88 -6.73 40.73
C ASN A 612 -51.61 -5.55 40.08
N CYS A 613 -50.86 -4.74 39.34
CA CYS A 613 -51.40 -3.80 38.37
C CYS A 613 -50.55 -3.84 37.10
N THR A 614 -51.06 -3.28 36.01
CA THR A 614 -50.34 -3.19 34.73
C THR A 614 -50.07 -1.76 34.39
N SER A 615 -48.90 -1.51 33.82
CA SER A 615 -48.52 -0.21 33.28
C SER A 615 -48.10 -0.34 31.82
N ARG A 616 -48.70 0.44 30.92
CA ARG A 616 -48.43 0.42 29.49
C ARG A 616 -47.48 1.56 29.11
N PHE A 617 -46.43 1.19 28.39
CA PHE A 617 -45.43 2.09 27.81
C PHE A 617 -45.72 2.18 26.31
N ASP A 618 -46.13 3.35 25.83
CA ASP A 618 -46.32 3.64 24.41
C ASP A 618 -45.19 4.61 23.99
N VAL A 619 -44.11 4.08 23.41
CA VAL A 619 -42.93 4.87 22.98
C VAL A 619 -43.22 5.62 21.69
#